data_AF-A0A6G9RMI0-F1
#
_entry.id   AF-A0A6G9RMI0-F1
#
_cell.length_a   1.000
_cell.length_b   1.000
_cell.length_c   1.000
_cell.angle_alpha   90.00
_cell.angle_beta   90.00
_cell.angle_gamma   90.00
#
_symmetry.space_group_name_H-M   'P 1'
#
loop_
_entity.id
_entity.type
_entity.pdbx_description
1 polymer ?
#
loop_
_entity_poly.entity_id
_entity_poly.type
_entity_poly.pdbx_seq_one_letter_code
_entity_poly.pdbx_strand_id
1 'polypeptide(L)'
;MAKTLLRSGSLDDFQAVGGGGQTVFHSALQVRETLRLRKQNALVDCLAIPQLNDEGDRVDWYSPIDGAAMSWKAADETSRTRALHYLEGLQESARTLSKKCLQSDKTAQQLFGALLDKSLQFPGENHLFLVDGKPVISFWGFVNLNEGAREDVFDCLRYVEPEQPQAPTIDEVPLVEEPEPAVVTFSEADAPLISANEPLINAYTLPVEEPEEPQAPAEPMIPMTVARTRRPRWLWGLPIAAAVAAVAIAVPMMIPTTQAESEPVVQTADAPALPQTPAMPVLITDLPLHQASVKAEPVVKEEEKPVVIAVIPKDALVMDADQMRAGTTRFLNGNWRAQMDISDAHTGKAPSLRYQIQNNKGAVRLVREGNIVCKAAVFSGLHQNGELMIKSRGNAQCSDGARYPLPEISCKPGNSNVAVCTARFDARTVVPLTFKKTGA
;
A
#
# COMPACT_ATOMS: atom_id res chain seq x y z
N MET A 1 15.73 -16.15 16.10
CA MET A 1 14.45 -16.72 15.63
C MET A 1 13.98 -15.86 14.46
N ALA A 2 13.20 -16.41 13.52
CA ALA A 2 12.67 -15.62 12.42
C ALA A 2 11.53 -14.72 12.93
N LYS A 3 11.63 -13.41 12.73
CA LYS A 3 10.58 -12.47 13.13
C LYS A 3 9.37 -12.62 12.19
N THR A 4 8.16 -12.62 12.74
CA THR A 4 6.93 -12.67 11.94
C THR A 4 6.80 -11.40 11.09
N LEU A 5 6.82 -11.54 9.77
CA LEU A 5 6.49 -10.45 8.84
C LEU A 5 4.98 -10.16 8.94
N LEU A 6 4.63 -8.90 9.17
CA LEU A 6 3.23 -8.45 9.24
C LEU A 6 2.75 -7.92 7.90
N ARG A 7 3.53 -7.02 7.30
CA ARG A 7 3.16 -6.35 6.05
C ARG A 7 4.38 -5.79 5.35
N SER A 8 4.29 -5.69 4.04
CA SER A 8 5.25 -4.97 3.18
C SER A 8 4.52 -3.98 2.29
N GLY A 9 5.20 -2.93 1.85
CA GLY A 9 4.65 -1.95 0.90
C GLY A 9 5.66 -0.89 0.49
N SER A 10 5.31 -0.10 -0.53
CA SER A 10 6.12 1.05 -0.94
C SER A 10 5.95 2.20 0.05
N LEU A 11 6.98 3.05 0.17
CA LEU A 11 6.89 4.30 0.92
C LEU A 11 6.04 5.35 0.18
N ASP A 12 5.98 5.29 -1.16
CA ASP A 12 5.28 6.27 -2.01
C ASP A 12 3.75 6.17 -1.91
N ASP A 13 3.22 5.06 -1.39
CA ASP A 13 1.79 4.84 -1.18
C ASP A 13 1.21 5.66 -0.02
N PHE A 14 2.06 6.26 0.82
CA PHE A 14 1.68 6.90 2.08
C PHE A 14 2.42 8.22 2.33
N GLN A 15 1.81 9.09 3.13
CA GLN A 15 2.43 10.34 3.55
C GLN A 15 3.02 10.19 4.96
N ALA A 16 4.34 10.33 5.08
CA ALA A 16 5.02 10.27 6.37
C ALA A 16 4.66 11.49 7.23
N VAL A 17 4.22 11.26 8.48
CA VAL A 17 4.02 12.33 9.46
C VAL A 17 5.30 12.59 10.26
N GLY A 18 5.42 13.78 10.85
CA GLY A 18 6.65 14.23 11.49
C GLY A 18 6.46 15.36 12.48
N GLY A 19 7.54 15.72 13.15
CA GLY A 19 7.63 16.82 14.11
C GLY A 19 9.06 17.32 14.22
N GLY A 20 9.25 18.62 14.40
CA GLY A 20 10.59 19.22 14.53
C GLY A 20 11.51 19.05 13.31
N GLY A 21 10.94 19.01 12.09
CA GLY A 21 11.69 18.87 10.84
C GLY A 21 12.10 17.45 10.47
N GLN A 22 11.75 16.43 11.28
CA GLN A 22 11.97 15.02 10.97
C GLN A 22 10.65 14.26 10.84
N THR A 23 10.60 13.29 9.93
CA THR A 23 9.49 12.32 9.89
C THR A 23 9.66 11.28 11.00
N VAL A 24 8.55 10.77 11.53
CA VAL A 24 8.53 9.62 12.44
C VAL A 24 9.26 8.41 11.85
N PHE A 25 9.10 8.14 10.55
CA PHE A 25 9.69 6.97 9.89
C PHE A 25 11.22 6.97 9.88
N HIS A 26 11.87 8.05 9.40
CA HIS A 26 13.34 8.15 9.42
C HIS A 26 13.94 7.99 10.83
N SER A 27 13.22 8.44 11.86
CA SER A 27 13.64 8.32 13.26
C SER A 27 13.03 7.09 13.97
N ALA A 28 12.39 6.16 13.25
CA ALA A 28 11.57 5.10 13.84
C ALA A 28 12.37 4.16 14.75
N LEU A 29 13.55 3.71 14.31
CA LEU A 29 14.44 2.87 15.13
C LEU A 29 14.89 3.60 16.40
N GLN A 30 15.15 4.91 16.30
CA GLN A 30 15.54 5.74 17.45
C GLN A 30 14.38 5.93 18.44
N VAL A 31 13.15 6.16 17.95
CA VAL A 31 11.93 6.27 18.78
C VAL A 31 11.68 4.96 19.53
N ARG A 32 11.80 3.80 18.86
CA ARG A 32 11.69 2.49 19.50
C ARG A 32 12.75 2.27 20.58
N GLU A 33 14.01 2.56 20.27
CA GLU A 33 15.12 2.32 21.18
C GLU A 33 15.07 3.25 22.40
N THR A 34 14.69 4.52 22.21
CA THR A 34 14.48 5.46 23.32
C THR A 34 13.27 5.07 24.19
N LEU A 35 12.19 4.54 23.63
CA LEU A 35 11.09 3.94 24.40
C LEU A 35 11.56 2.72 25.21
N ARG A 36 12.39 1.84 24.62
CA ARG A 36 12.99 0.67 25.29
C ARG A 36 13.87 1.09 26.46
N LEU A 37 14.77 2.06 26.26
CA LEU A 37 15.63 2.62 27.31
C LEU A 37 14.82 3.28 28.45
N ARG A 38 13.64 3.82 28.13
CA ARG A 38 12.69 4.39 29.10
C ARG A 38 11.73 3.37 29.72
N LYS A 39 11.97 2.06 29.49
CA LYS A 39 11.17 0.92 30.00
C LYS A 39 9.70 0.93 29.55
N GLN A 40 9.38 1.60 28.44
CA GLN A 40 8.03 1.67 27.87
C GLN A 40 7.76 0.48 26.94
N ASN A 41 7.97 -0.73 27.46
CA ASN A 41 7.92 -1.97 26.66
C ASN A 41 6.57 -2.14 25.94
N ALA A 42 5.46 -1.80 26.59
CA ALA A 42 4.12 -1.91 26.01
C ALA A 42 3.92 -1.06 24.74
N LEU A 43 4.61 0.08 24.62
CA LEU A 43 4.66 0.88 23.38
C LEU A 43 5.61 0.27 22.35
N VAL A 44 6.78 -0.25 22.77
CA VAL A 44 7.75 -0.89 21.87
C VAL A 44 7.19 -2.17 21.22
N ASP A 45 6.39 -2.92 21.98
CA ASP A 45 5.68 -4.12 21.56
C ASP A 45 4.54 -3.80 20.58
N CYS A 46 3.88 -2.65 20.74
CA CYS A 46 2.77 -2.21 19.89
C CYS A 46 3.22 -1.67 18.52
N LEU A 47 4.46 -1.19 18.40
CA LEU A 47 5.01 -0.70 17.14
C LEU A 47 5.64 -1.85 16.36
N ALA A 48 5.44 -1.94 15.05
CA ALA A 48 6.19 -2.88 14.20
C ALA A 48 7.63 -2.41 13.95
N ILE A 49 8.55 -3.31 13.62
CA ILE A 49 9.95 -3.02 13.30
C ILE A 49 10.06 -2.80 11.78
N PRO A 50 10.34 -1.58 11.29
CA PRO A 50 10.60 -1.36 9.87
C PRO A 50 11.98 -1.88 9.47
N GLN A 51 12.07 -2.52 8.32
CA GLN A 51 13.32 -2.85 7.62
C GLN A 51 13.17 -2.39 6.16
N LEU A 52 14.09 -1.57 5.68
CA LEU A 52 14.14 -1.18 4.26
C LEU A 52 14.78 -2.30 3.44
N ASN A 53 14.37 -2.43 2.17
CA ASN A 53 15.11 -3.20 1.18
C ASN A 53 16.37 -2.46 0.70
N ASP A 54 17.23 -3.16 -0.03
CA ASP A 54 18.50 -2.61 -0.54
C ASP A 54 18.31 -1.42 -1.51
N GLU A 55 17.16 -1.34 -2.18
CA GLU A 55 16.80 -0.24 -3.10
C GLU A 55 16.17 0.98 -2.39
N GLY A 56 15.73 0.82 -1.13
CA GLY A 56 15.18 1.87 -0.28
C GLY A 56 13.74 2.31 -0.58
N ASP A 57 13.09 1.77 -1.61
CA ASP A 57 11.73 2.11 -2.04
C ASP A 57 10.62 1.38 -1.26
N ARG A 58 10.97 0.24 -0.64
CA ARG A 58 10.03 -0.71 -0.04
C ARG A 58 10.43 -1.04 1.40
N VAL A 59 9.43 -1.04 2.27
CA VAL A 59 9.60 -1.37 3.70
C VAL A 59 8.86 -2.66 4.06
N ASP A 60 9.56 -3.55 4.75
CA ASP A 60 9.01 -4.72 5.42
C ASP A 60 8.83 -4.42 6.92
N TRP A 61 7.64 -4.69 7.45
CA TRP A 61 7.28 -4.46 8.85
C TRP A 61 7.15 -5.78 9.59
N TYR A 62 7.99 -5.97 10.61
CA TYR A 62 8.05 -7.19 11.41
C TYR A 62 7.44 -6.99 12.80
N SER A 63 6.82 -8.04 13.33
CA SER A 63 6.37 -8.08 14.72
C SER A 63 7.58 -8.01 15.67
N PRO A 64 7.51 -7.25 16.78
CA PRO A 64 8.48 -7.34 17.87
C PRO A 64 8.19 -8.52 18.82
N ILE A 65 6.97 -9.07 18.79
CA ILE A 65 6.52 -10.21 19.60
C ILE A 65 6.51 -11.47 18.74
N ASP A 66 7.01 -12.58 19.27
CA ASP A 66 6.91 -13.89 18.63
C ASP A 66 5.47 -14.43 18.72
N GLY A 67 4.88 -14.80 17.59
CA GLY A 67 3.51 -15.32 17.54
C GLY A 67 2.93 -15.38 16.13
N ALA A 68 1.77 -16.02 15.99
CA ALA A 68 0.98 -15.98 14.77
C ALA A 68 0.33 -14.60 14.61
N ALA A 69 0.48 -13.99 13.43
CA ALA A 69 -0.12 -12.71 13.10
C ALA A 69 -1.50 -12.89 12.45
N MET A 70 -2.50 -12.21 12.98
CA MET A 70 -3.85 -12.12 12.45
C MET A 70 -4.14 -10.67 12.03
N SER A 71 -4.78 -10.44 10.90
CA SER A 71 -5.18 -9.07 10.50
C SER A 71 -6.38 -8.59 11.33
N TRP A 72 -6.52 -7.29 11.54
CA TRP A 72 -7.67 -6.71 12.25
C TRP A 72 -9.03 -7.21 11.73
N LYS A 73 -9.15 -7.32 10.41
CA LYS A 73 -10.36 -7.80 9.72
C LYS A 73 -10.67 -9.28 9.93
N ALA A 74 -9.66 -10.10 10.19
CA ALA A 74 -9.83 -11.53 10.47
C ALA A 74 -10.09 -11.82 11.97
N ALA A 75 -9.88 -10.83 12.84
CA ALA A 75 -10.10 -10.98 14.28
C ALA A 75 -11.58 -10.91 14.68
N ASP A 76 -11.95 -11.66 15.71
CA ASP A 76 -13.27 -11.62 16.34
C ASP A 76 -13.53 -10.28 17.02
N GLU A 77 -14.81 -9.89 17.12
CA GLU A 77 -15.18 -8.58 17.65
C GLU A 77 -14.74 -8.38 19.11
N THR A 78 -14.85 -9.40 19.97
CA THR A 78 -14.37 -9.35 21.36
C THR A 78 -12.85 -9.13 21.47
N SER A 79 -12.09 -9.66 20.50
CA SER A 79 -10.64 -9.47 20.39
C SER A 79 -10.31 -8.06 19.90
N ARG A 80 -11.09 -7.52 18.95
CA ARG A 80 -11.00 -6.12 18.52
C ARG A 80 -11.30 -5.14 19.64
N THR A 81 -12.43 -5.28 20.35
CA THR A 81 -12.79 -4.37 21.45
C THR A 81 -11.71 -4.33 22.54
N ARG A 82 -11.18 -5.50 22.93
CA ARG A 82 -10.08 -5.61 23.91
C ARG A 82 -8.81 -4.91 23.43
N ALA A 83 -8.43 -5.13 22.17
CA ALA A 83 -7.24 -4.54 21.58
C ALA A 83 -7.38 -3.02 21.40
N LEU A 84 -8.57 -2.52 21.04
CA LEU A 84 -8.85 -1.09 20.89
C LEU A 84 -8.72 -0.35 22.24
N HIS A 85 -9.33 -0.88 23.30
CA HIS A 85 -9.18 -0.32 24.65
C HIS A 85 -7.71 -0.32 25.13
N TYR A 86 -6.94 -1.35 24.79
CA TYR A 86 -5.49 -1.40 25.07
C TYR A 86 -4.71 -0.34 24.27
N LEU A 87 -5.05 -0.13 23.01
CA LEU A 87 -4.47 0.93 22.15
C LEU A 87 -4.77 2.34 22.66
N GLU A 88 -5.99 2.61 23.10
CA GLU A 88 -6.39 3.91 23.70
C GLU A 88 -5.57 4.21 24.97
N GLY A 89 -5.39 3.22 25.85
CA GLY A 89 -4.52 3.34 27.04
C GLY A 89 -3.03 3.57 26.70
N LEU A 90 -2.53 2.95 25.63
CA LEU A 90 -1.18 3.21 25.11
C LEU A 90 -1.05 4.62 24.52
N GLN A 91 -2.06 5.11 23.82
CA GLN A 91 -2.05 6.46 23.24
C GLN A 91 -2.01 7.53 24.33
N GLU A 92 -2.77 7.41 25.40
CA GLU A 92 -2.70 8.38 26.50
C GLU A 92 -1.36 8.31 27.26
N SER A 93 -0.79 7.11 27.38
CA SER A 93 0.58 6.93 27.91
C SER A 93 1.64 7.61 27.04
N ALA A 94 1.52 7.49 25.70
CA ALA A 94 2.40 8.13 24.73
C ALA A 94 2.23 9.66 24.73
N ARG A 95 0.99 10.17 24.75
CA ARG A 95 0.68 11.62 24.87
C ARG A 95 1.25 12.21 26.15
N THR A 96 1.07 11.53 27.29
CA THR A 96 1.64 11.96 28.58
C THR A 96 3.17 11.99 28.55
N LEU A 97 3.80 10.98 27.93
CA LEU A 97 5.26 10.96 27.77
C LEU A 97 5.73 12.06 26.82
N SER A 98 5.03 12.30 25.71
CA SER A 98 5.34 13.37 24.76
C SER A 98 5.30 14.75 25.43
N LYS A 99 4.20 15.09 26.11
CA LYS A 99 4.04 16.36 26.86
C LYS A 99 5.19 16.61 27.84
N LYS A 100 5.59 15.59 28.61
CA LYS A 100 6.75 15.67 29.53
C LYS A 100 8.08 15.93 28.82
N CYS A 101 8.24 15.48 27.57
CA CYS A 101 9.46 15.68 26.79
C CYS A 101 9.51 17.05 26.12
N LEU A 102 8.36 17.56 25.66
CA LEU A 102 8.21 18.90 25.11
C LEU A 102 8.48 19.99 26.17
N GLN A 103 8.21 19.70 27.44
CA GLN A 103 8.51 20.58 28.58
C GLN A 103 9.97 20.55 29.06
N SER A 104 10.85 19.74 28.45
CA SER A 104 12.26 19.69 28.80
C SER A 104 13.06 20.79 28.11
N ASP A 105 14.08 21.34 28.77
CA ASP A 105 15.02 22.31 28.19
C ASP A 105 15.95 21.70 27.11
N LYS A 106 15.98 20.37 26.97
CA LYS A 106 16.87 19.66 26.05
C LYS A 106 16.19 19.47 24.69
N THR A 107 16.69 20.13 23.65
CA THR A 107 16.17 20.05 22.27
C THR A 107 15.99 18.61 21.78
N ALA A 108 16.93 17.71 22.05
CA ALA A 108 16.80 16.30 21.68
C ALA A 108 15.61 15.58 22.36
N GLN A 109 15.23 15.99 23.58
CA GLN A 109 14.04 15.48 24.25
C GLN A 109 12.77 16.11 23.69
N GLN A 110 12.78 17.41 23.38
CA GLN A 110 11.67 18.09 22.71
C GLN A 110 11.36 17.45 21.34
N LEU A 111 12.40 17.18 20.52
CA LEU A 111 12.29 16.46 19.25
C LEU A 111 11.69 15.06 19.43
N PHE A 112 12.16 14.28 20.40
CA PHE A 112 11.55 12.99 20.73
C PHE A 112 10.08 13.13 21.13
N GLY A 113 9.71 14.16 21.91
CA GLY A 113 8.32 14.44 22.27
C GLY A 113 7.44 14.74 21.05
N ALA A 114 7.94 15.57 20.13
CA ALA A 114 7.24 15.92 18.90
C ALA A 114 7.06 14.71 17.96
N LEU A 115 8.05 13.82 17.88
CA LEU A 115 7.96 12.58 17.10
C LEU A 115 7.00 11.57 17.76
N LEU A 116 7.04 11.43 19.09
CA LEU A 116 6.20 10.49 19.83
C LEU A 116 4.70 10.85 19.74
N ASP A 117 4.34 12.13 19.72
CA ASP A 117 2.94 12.57 19.54
C ASP A 117 2.33 12.05 18.23
N LYS A 118 3.15 11.96 17.17
CA LYS A 118 2.74 11.45 15.85
C LYS A 118 3.07 9.97 15.62
N SER A 119 3.72 9.29 16.57
CA SER A 119 4.24 7.94 16.33
C SER A 119 3.15 6.88 16.20
N LEU A 120 1.99 7.08 16.82
CA LEU A 120 0.88 6.12 16.75
C LEU A 120 -0.02 6.30 15.51
N GLN A 121 0.20 7.33 14.68
CA GLN A 121 -0.56 7.53 13.43
C GLN A 121 -0.31 6.37 12.46
N PHE A 122 -1.38 5.83 11.84
CA PHE A 122 -1.28 4.81 10.79
C PHE A 122 -2.36 5.01 9.71
N PRO A 123 -2.18 4.50 8.48
CA PRO A 123 -3.06 4.83 7.36
C PRO A 123 -4.50 4.31 7.50
N GLY A 124 -4.71 3.19 8.20
CA GLY A 124 -6.05 2.66 8.52
C GLY A 124 -6.04 1.18 8.92
N GLU A 125 -7.20 0.64 9.28
CA GLU A 125 -7.46 -0.74 9.77
C GLU A 125 -6.62 -1.87 9.15
N ASN A 126 -6.35 -1.85 7.85
CA ASN A 126 -5.56 -2.89 7.16
C ASN A 126 -4.07 -2.94 7.61
N HIS A 127 -3.62 -1.99 8.42
CA HIS A 127 -2.25 -1.88 8.93
C HIS A 127 -2.12 -2.32 10.40
N LEU A 128 -3.23 -2.68 11.05
CA LEU A 128 -3.26 -3.20 12.40
C LEU A 128 -3.37 -4.73 12.39
N PHE A 129 -2.55 -5.37 13.23
CA PHE A 129 -2.48 -6.82 13.37
C PHE A 129 -2.60 -7.21 14.84
N LEU A 130 -3.16 -8.38 15.12
CA LEU A 130 -3.11 -9.02 16.43
C LEU A 130 -2.05 -10.13 16.39
N VAL A 131 -1.08 -10.07 17.29
CA VAL A 131 -0.04 -11.09 17.49
C VAL A 131 -0.13 -11.56 18.94
N ASP A 132 -0.44 -12.83 19.15
CA ASP A 132 -0.67 -13.41 20.49
C ASP A 132 -1.68 -12.57 21.34
N GLY A 133 -2.75 -12.09 20.68
CA GLY A 133 -3.77 -11.24 21.30
C GLY A 133 -3.36 -9.78 21.59
N LYS A 134 -2.11 -9.39 21.30
CA LYS A 134 -1.63 -8.01 21.43
C LYS A 134 -1.70 -7.27 20.09
N PRO A 135 -2.16 -6.00 20.06
CA PRO A 135 -2.15 -5.20 18.83
C PRO A 135 -0.73 -4.75 18.46
N VAL A 136 -0.40 -4.87 17.16
CA VAL A 136 0.84 -4.39 16.56
C VAL A 136 0.52 -3.58 15.30
N ILE A 137 0.99 -2.33 15.27
CA ILE A 137 0.75 -1.35 14.20
C ILE A 137 1.92 -1.41 13.20
N SER A 138 1.61 -1.72 11.93
CA SER A 138 2.51 -1.51 10.78
C SER A 138 2.28 -0.13 10.16
N PHE A 139 3.24 0.38 9.37
CA PHE A 139 3.16 1.73 8.78
C PHE A 139 2.83 2.83 9.80
N TRP A 140 3.36 2.69 11.02
CA TRP A 140 3.24 3.72 12.04
C TRP A 140 4.11 4.93 11.69
N GLY A 141 3.61 6.13 11.97
CA GLY A 141 4.21 7.36 11.46
C GLY A 141 3.81 7.70 10.02
N PHE A 142 2.74 7.10 9.49
CA PHE A 142 2.19 7.42 8.17
C PHE A 142 0.67 7.65 8.20
N VAL A 143 0.19 8.41 7.22
CA VAL A 143 -1.22 8.58 6.86
C VAL A 143 -1.44 8.32 5.37
N ASN A 144 -2.69 8.24 4.91
CA ASN A 144 -2.95 8.12 3.47
C ASN A 144 -2.51 9.39 2.73
N LEU A 145 -2.13 9.26 1.46
CA LEU A 145 -1.84 10.41 0.60
C LEU A 145 -3.02 11.38 0.57
N ASN A 146 -2.75 12.67 0.80
CA ASN A 146 -3.72 13.77 0.88
C ASN A 146 -4.63 13.77 2.14
N GLU A 147 -4.36 12.93 3.14
CA GLU A 147 -4.97 13.05 4.47
C GLU A 147 -4.02 13.74 5.45
N GLY A 148 -4.58 14.53 6.38
CA GLY A 148 -3.82 15.07 7.51
C GLY A 148 -3.61 14.02 8.61
N ALA A 149 -2.72 14.32 9.57
CA ALA A 149 -2.65 13.56 10.82
C ALA A 149 -3.99 13.64 11.55
N ARG A 150 -4.61 12.50 11.87
CA ARG A 150 -5.94 12.46 12.48
C ARG A 150 -5.88 12.90 13.95
N GLU A 151 -6.92 13.58 14.43
CA GLU A 151 -7.04 13.95 15.85
C GLU A 151 -7.33 12.71 16.72
N ASP A 152 -8.33 11.92 16.31
CA ASP A 152 -8.50 10.54 16.76
C ASP A 152 -7.87 9.58 15.76
N VAL A 153 -6.90 8.81 16.25
CA VAL A 153 -6.11 7.85 15.48
C VAL A 153 -6.86 6.53 15.28
N PHE A 154 -7.69 6.14 16.24
CA PHE A 154 -8.35 4.83 16.28
C PHE A 154 -9.79 4.86 15.77
N ASP A 155 -10.29 6.03 15.37
CA ASP A 155 -11.62 6.16 14.78
C ASP A 155 -11.83 5.24 13.57
N CYS A 156 -10.79 5.08 12.73
CA CYS A 156 -10.77 4.16 11.60
C CYS A 156 -10.82 2.65 11.96
N LEU A 157 -10.85 2.31 13.26
CA LEU A 157 -11.01 0.94 13.78
C LEU A 157 -12.42 0.70 14.35
N ARG A 158 -13.19 1.75 14.60
CA ARG A 158 -14.55 1.63 15.16
C ARG A 158 -15.48 1.21 14.03
N TYR A 159 -16.01 0.00 14.15
CA TYR A 159 -16.90 -0.57 13.15
C TYR A 159 -18.22 0.20 13.11
N VAL A 160 -18.52 0.79 11.95
CA VAL A 160 -19.88 1.23 11.61
C VAL A 160 -20.49 0.08 10.83
N GLU A 161 -21.49 -0.59 11.43
CA GLU A 161 -22.33 -1.55 10.71
C GLU A 161 -22.91 -0.83 9.49
N PRO A 162 -22.64 -1.31 8.25
CA PRO A 162 -23.23 -0.70 7.08
C PRO A 162 -24.74 -0.93 7.16
N GLU A 163 -25.51 0.15 7.30
CA GLU A 163 -26.97 0.07 7.24
C GLU A 163 -27.36 -0.77 6.01
N GLN A 164 -28.01 -1.91 6.25
CA GLN A 164 -28.51 -2.72 5.16
C GLN A 164 -29.40 -1.81 4.31
N PRO A 165 -29.19 -1.72 2.98
CA PRO A 165 -30.03 -0.90 2.14
C PRO A 165 -31.47 -1.31 2.38
N GLN A 166 -32.28 -0.42 2.97
CA GLN A 166 -33.69 -0.67 3.17
C GLN A 166 -34.26 -1.00 1.79
N ALA A 167 -34.74 -2.23 1.62
CA ALA A 167 -35.43 -2.61 0.41
C ALA A 167 -36.57 -1.61 0.22
N PRO A 168 -36.74 -1.01 -0.97
CA PRO A 168 -37.75 0.01 -1.17
C PRO A 168 -39.11 -0.58 -0.83
N THR A 169 -39.75 -0.05 0.22
CA THR A 169 -41.16 -0.32 0.49
C THR A 169 -41.93 0.11 -0.75
N ILE A 170 -42.55 -0.86 -1.43
CA ILE A 170 -43.48 -0.58 -2.53
C ILE A 170 -44.79 -0.20 -1.88
N ASP A 171 -44.86 1.05 -1.41
CA ASP A 171 -46.15 1.70 -1.18
C ASP A 171 -46.82 1.90 -2.54
N GLU A 172 -48.08 1.47 -2.65
CA GLU A 172 -48.92 1.45 -3.86
C GLU A 172 -48.53 0.41 -4.94
N VAL A 173 -49.07 -0.79 -4.79
CA VAL A 173 -49.40 -1.65 -5.96
C VAL A 173 -50.53 -0.96 -6.73
N PRO A 174 -50.37 -0.65 -8.04
CA PRO A 174 -51.47 -0.10 -8.83
C PRO A 174 -52.62 -1.09 -8.89
N LEU A 175 -53.82 -0.65 -8.48
CA LEU A 175 -55.04 -1.43 -8.63
C LEU A 175 -55.31 -1.63 -10.13
N VAL A 176 -55.11 -2.84 -10.63
CA VAL A 176 -55.50 -3.22 -11.99
C VAL A 176 -57.02 -3.31 -12.01
N GLU A 177 -57.68 -2.40 -12.74
CA GLU A 177 -59.11 -2.53 -13.03
C GLU A 177 -59.36 -3.81 -13.82
N GLU A 178 -60.16 -4.71 -13.23
CA GLU A 178 -60.59 -5.96 -13.84
C GLU A 178 -61.68 -5.64 -14.89
N PRO A 179 -61.46 -5.91 -16.19
CA PRO A 179 -62.43 -5.57 -17.22
C PRO A 179 -63.70 -6.43 -17.08
N GLU A 180 -64.86 -5.79 -17.14
CA GLU A 180 -66.17 -6.44 -16.98
C GLU A 180 -66.35 -7.61 -17.98
N PRO A 181 -66.99 -8.73 -17.57
CA PRO A 181 -67.16 -9.89 -18.42
C PRO A 181 -68.10 -9.59 -19.59
N ALA A 182 -67.56 -9.65 -20.81
CA ALA A 182 -68.35 -9.56 -22.02
C ALA A 182 -69.38 -10.70 -22.08
N VAL A 183 -70.67 -10.35 -22.13
CA VAL A 183 -71.77 -11.32 -22.23
C VAL A 183 -71.78 -11.94 -23.62
N VAL A 184 -71.17 -13.12 -23.75
CA VAL A 184 -71.26 -13.94 -24.96
C VAL A 184 -72.54 -14.77 -24.87
N THR A 185 -73.55 -14.39 -25.66
CA THR A 185 -74.77 -15.17 -25.83
C THR A 185 -74.47 -16.45 -26.59
N PHE A 186 -74.53 -17.59 -25.92
CA PHE A 186 -74.50 -18.91 -26.58
C PHE A 186 -75.83 -19.15 -27.29
N SER A 187 -75.83 -18.99 -28.62
CA SER A 187 -76.87 -19.52 -29.49
C SER A 187 -76.35 -20.74 -30.22
N GLU A 188 -77.21 -21.76 -30.23
CA GLU A 188 -77.15 -22.99 -31.05
C GLU A 188 -76.22 -24.12 -30.55
N ALA A 189 -76.79 -25.33 -30.58
CA ALA A 189 -76.24 -26.56 -30.04
C ALA A 189 -75.97 -27.59 -31.15
N ASP A 190 -75.35 -28.70 -30.76
CA ASP A 190 -75.23 -29.95 -31.53
C ASP A 190 -74.41 -29.94 -32.84
N ALA A 191 -73.11 -30.23 -32.71
CA ALA A 191 -72.38 -31.06 -33.68
C ALA A 191 -71.17 -31.75 -32.99
N PRO A 192 -71.05 -33.10 -33.01
CA PRO A 192 -69.89 -33.78 -32.44
C PRO A 192 -68.74 -33.85 -33.45
N LEU A 193 -67.64 -33.16 -33.16
CA LEU A 193 -66.37 -33.34 -33.89
C LEU A 193 -65.37 -34.11 -33.02
N ILE A 194 -65.46 -35.44 -33.09
CA ILE A 194 -64.36 -36.32 -32.71
C ILE A 194 -63.24 -36.11 -33.73
N SER A 195 -62.26 -35.27 -33.40
CA SER A 195 -61.00 -35.20 -34.14
C SER A 195 -59.93 -35.96 -33.37
N ALA A 196 -59.62 -37.17 -33.82
CA ALA A 196 -58.49 -37.92 -33.31
C ALA A 196 -57.20 -37.31 -33.89
N ASN A 197 -56.46 -36.54 -33.07
CA ASN A 197 -54.99 -36.41 -33.05
C ASN A 197 -54.56 -35.19 -32.23
N GLU A 198 -54.25 -35.39 -30.95
CA GLU A 198 -53.29 -34.54 -30.23
C GLU A 198 -52.26 -35.43 -29.54
N PRO A 199 -50.94 -35.10 -29.61
CA PRO A 199 -49.90 -35.92 -29.01
C PRO A 199 -49.88 -35.77 -27.49
N LEU A 200 -49.81 -36.90 -26.79
CA LEU A 200 -49.58 -36.97 -25.34
C LEU A 200 -48.31 -36.20 -24.95
N ILE A 201 -48.50 -35.03 -24.34
CA ILE A 201 -47.43 -34.38 -23.58
C ILE A 201 -47.29 -35.18 -22.27
N ASN A 202 -46.27 -36.03 -22.23
CA ASN A 202 -45.99 -36.89 -21.07
C ASN A 202 -45.85 -36.03 -19.80
N ALA A 203 -46.73 -36.30 -18.83
CA ALA A 203 -46.60 -35.75 -17.49
C ALA A 203 -45.29 -36.25 -16.86
N TYR A 204 -44.51 -35.35 -16.27
CA TYR A 204 -43.33 -35.71 -15.50
C TYR A 204 -43.75 -36.45 -14.23
N THR A 205 -43.60 -37.78 -14.25
CA THR A 205 -43.68 -38.60 -13.04
C THR A 205 -42.46 -38.32 -12.16
N LEU A 206 -42.70 -37.73 -10.98
CA LEU A 206 -41.73 -37.74 -9.90
C LEU A 206 -41.42 -39.20 -9.52
N PRO A 207 -40.13 -39.62 -9.43
CA PRO A 207 -39.79 -40.94 -8.92
C PRO A 207 -40.29 -41.10 -7.48
N VAL A 208 -41.04 -42.18 -7.24
CA VAL A 208 -41.45 -42.60 -5.90
C VAL A 208 -40.23 -43.18 -5.20
N GLU A 209 -39.92 -42.66 -4.01
CA GLU A 209 -38.92 -43.24 -3.11
C GLU A 209 -39.49 -44.52 -2.48
N GLU A 210 -38.90 -45.67 -2.80
CA GLU A 210 -39.27 -46.96 -2.21
C GLU A 210 -38.37 -47.24 -0.98
N PRO A 211 -38.91 -47.60 0.21
CA PRO A 211 -38.10 -47.73 1.42
C PRO A 211 -37.36 -49.07 1.47
N GLU A 212 -36.03 -49.06 1.39
CA GLU A 212 -35.22 -50.27 1.58
C GLU A 212 -34.88 -50.50 3.07
N GLU A 213 -35.11 -51.72 3.55
CA GLU A 213 -34.92 -52.12 4.95
C GLU A 213 -33.43 -52.30 5.34
N PRO A 214 -33.09 -52.22 6.65
CA PRO A 214 -31.72 -51.96 7.09
C PRO A 214 -30.78 -53.17 7.01
N GLN A 215 -29.62 -52.97 6.38
CA GLN A 215 -28.49 -53.91 6.45
C GLN A 215 -27.53 -53.58 7.61
N ALA A 216 -26.94 -54.64 8.19
CA ALA A 216 -26.15 -54.61 9.41
C ALA A 216 -24.76 -53.94 9.25
N PRO A 217 -24.07 -53.56 10.35
CA PRO A 217 -22.89 -52.69 10.29
C PRO A 217 -21.68 -53.35 9.61
N ALA A 218 -21.13 -52.68 8.60
CA ALA A 218 -19.82 -53.00 8.04
C ALA A 218 -18.68 -52.44 8.93
N GLU A 219 -17.59 -53.18 9.03
CA GLU A 219 -16.44 -52.86 9.87
C GLU A 219 -15.70 -51.58 9.42
N PRO A 220 -15.16 -50.76 10.34
CA PRO A 220 -14.52 -49.50 9.98
C PRO A 220 -13.16 -49.71 9.30
N MET A 221 -13.09 -49.39 8.00
CA MET A 221 -11.84 -49.33 7.26
C MET A 221 -10.92 -48.23 7.83
N ILE A 222 -9.72 -48.64 8.24
CA ILE A 222 -8.73 -47.80 8.93
C ILE A 222 -8.02 -46.89 7.92
N PRO A 223 -8.01 -45.56 8.09
CA PRO A 223 -7.13 -44.69 7.31
C PRO A 223 -5.66 -44.92 7.73
N MET A 224 -4.78 -45.20 6.77
CA MET A 224 -3.34 -45.38 7.03
C MET A 224 -2.67 -44.07 7.47
N THR A 225 -2.69 -43.79 8.78
CA THR A 225 -1.87 -42.74 9.39
C THR A 225 -0.44 -43.23 9.59
N VAL A 226 0.54 -42.55 8.99
CA VAL A 226 1.97 -42.84 9.23
C VAL A 226 2.35 -42.40 10.65
N ALA A 227 2.32 -43.34 11.59
CA ALA A 227 2.62 -43.10 13.00
C ALA A 227 4.13 -42.90 13.25
N ARG A 228 4.54 -41.64 13.49
CA ARG A 228 5.92 -41.31 13.85
C ARG A 228 6.18 -41.62 15.33
N THR A 229 6.76 -42.78 15.62
CA THR A 229 6.96 -43.30 16.99
C THR A 229 7.83 -42.38 17.85
N ARG A 230 7.23 -41.71 18.85
CA ARG A 230 7.96 -41.09 19.96
C ARG A 230 8.23 -42.14 21.05
N ARG A 231 9.50 -42.38 21.40
CA ARG A 231 9.88 -43.18 22.57
C ARG A 231 9.93 -42.27 23.81
N PRO A 232 9.26 -42.60 24.93
CA PRO A 232 9.53 -41.99 26.21
C PRO A 232 10.69 -42.70 26.91
N ARG A 233 11.53 -41.96 27.64
CA ARG A 233 12.42 -42.50 28.67
C ARG A 233 12.20 -41.74 29.97
N TRP A 234 11.77 -42.48 30.98
CA TRP A 234 11.45 -42.03 32.34
C TRP A 234 12.47 -42.63 33.30
N LEU A 235 12.82 -41.88 34.37
CA LEU A 235 13.80 -42.22 35.43
C LEU A 235 15.25 -42.42 34.94
N TRP A 236 16.30 -42.05 35.67
CA TRP A 236 16.52 -42.11 37.13
C TRP A 236 16.70 -40.74 37.80
N GLY A 237 16.70 -40.68 39.13
CA GLY A 237 16.80 -39.41 39.86
C GLY A 237 17.62 -39.42 41.15
N LEU A 238 18.09 -38.21 41.51
CA LEU A 238 18.41 -37.71 42.86
C LEU A 238 19.60 -38.41 43.61
N PRO A 239 19.99 -37.97 44.83
CA PRO A 239 20.77 -36.72 45.01
C PRO A 239 21.89 -36.84 46.09
N ILE A 240 22.91 -35.97 46.10
CA ILE A 240 23.72 -35.70 47.32
C ILE A 240 24.09 -34.21 47.41
N ALA A 241 24.00 -33.64 48.62
CA ALA A 241 24.32 -32.26 48.96
C ALA A 241 25.30 -32.18 50.15
N ALA A 242 26.02 -31.05 50.29
CA ALA A 242 26.98 -30.71 51.37
C ALA A 242 28.21 -31.66 51.47
N ALA A 243 29.34 -31.38 52.14
CA ALA A 243 29.84 -30.28 52.99
C ALA A 243 31.41 -30.38 53.01
N VAL A 244 32.27 -29.50 53.54
CA VAL A 244 32.22 -28.10 54.03
C VAL A 244 33.69 -27.60 54.20
N ALA A 245 33.94 -26.28 54.23
CA ALA A 245 35.21 -25.61 54.61
C ALA A 245 36.46 -25.82 53.72
N ALA A 246 37.49 -24.97 53.69
CA ALA A 246 37.70 -23.53 53.87
C ALA A 246 39.23 -23.34 54.02
N VAL A 247 39.88 -22.58 53.13
CA VAL A 247 41.18 -21.94 53.40
C VAL A 247 41.18 -20.57 52.71
N ALA A 248 41.49 -19.52 53.48
CA ALA A 248 41.67 -18.15 53.01
C ALA A 248 43.17 -17.80 52.99
N ILE A 249 43.50 -16.50 52.81
CA ILE A 249 44.85 -15.91 52.67
C ILE A 249 45.33 -15.90 51.20
N ALA A 250 45.81 -14.83 50.56
CA ALA A 250 45.64 -13.37 50.59
C ALA A 250 46.78 -12.76 49.73
N VAL A 251 46.51 -11.69 48.95
CA VAL A 251 47.47 -10.58 48.63
C VAL A 251 48.67 -10.91 47.68
N PRO A 252 49.19 -9.99 46.81
CA PRO A 252 48.55 -8.90 46.05
C PRO A 252 49.17 -8.66 44.61
N MET A 253 48.96 -7.43 44.12
CA MET A 253 49.54 -6.69 42.98
C MET A 253 51.05 -6.83 42.61
N MET A 254 51.33 -6.30 41.40
CA MET A 254 52.58 -5.75 40.82
C MET A 254 53.63 -6.72 40.23
N ILE A 255 53.86 -6.60 38.92
CA ILE A 255 55.18 -6.78 38.26
C ILE A 255 55.35 -5.64 37.23
N PRO A 256 56.55 -5.03 37.05
CA PRO A 256 56.69 -3.67 36.51
C PRO A 256 57.34 -3.58 35.12
N THR A 257 57.47 -2.33 34.64
CA THR A 257 58.28 -1.90 33.49
C THR A 257 59.79 -1.92 33.76
N THR A 258 60.59 -2.35 32.77
CA THR A 258 61.99 -1.91 32.59
C THR A 258 62.39 -1.93 31.11
N GLN A 259 63.21 -0.96 30.71
CA GLN A 259 63.77 -0.81 29.36
C GLN A 259 64.98 -1.73 29.14
N ALA A 260 65.29 -2.03 27.88
CA ALA A 260 66.66 -2.17 27.40
C ALA A 260 66.74 -1.83 25.89
N GLU A 261 67.85 -1.23 25.48
CA GLU A 261 68.10 -0.63 24.16
C GLU A 261 69.20 -1.40 23.43
N SER A 262 69.03 -1.69 22.14
CA SER A 262 70.13 -2.01 21.21
C SER A 262 69.67 -2.07 19.74
N GLU A 263 70.05 -1.08 18.95
CA GLU A 263 70.36 -1.20 17.52
C GLU A 263 71.73 -1.93 17.33
N PRO A 264 72.19 -2.27 16.11
CA PRO A 264 71.52 -2.53 14.82
C PRO A 264 72.05 -3.85 14.14
N VAL A 265 72.08 -3.91 12.79
CA VAL A 265 72.85 -4.84 11.90
C VAL A 265 72.19 -6.22 11.62
N VAL A 266 72.01 -6.73 10.38
CA VAL A 266 72.15 -6.26 8.97
C VAL A 266 71.42 -7.28 8.04
N GLN A 267 70.86 -6.83 6.90
CA GLN A 267 70.65 -7.50 5.55
C GLN A 267 70.39 -9.04 5.45
N THR A 268 69.63 -9.61 4.50
CA THR A 268 68.81 -9.19 3.33
C THR A 268 68.08 -10.42 2.80
N ALA A 269 66.83 -10.31 2.32
CA ALA A 269 66.27 -11.13 1.21
C ALA A 269 64.90 -10.59 0.74
N ASP A 270 64.65 -10.70 -0.56
CA ASP A 270 63.59 -10.07 -1.37
C ASP A 270 62.11 -10.30 -1.00
N ALA A 271 61.26 -9.43 -1.57
CA ALA A 271 59.81 -9.36 -1.39
C ALA A 271 59.01 -10.33 -2.31
N PRO A 272 57.69 -10.45 -2.12
CA PRO A 272 56.81 -9.67 -3.01
C PRO A 272 55.65 -8.90 -2.32
N ALA A 273 55.17 -7.90 -3.05
CA ALA A 273 54.32 -6.78 -2.65
C ALA A 273 52.95 -7.11 -2.01
N LEU A 274 52.52 -6.23 -1.09
CA LEU A 274 51.11 -5.96 -0.78
C LEU A 274 50.65 -4.67 -1.47
N PRO A 275 49.40 -4.58 -1.96
CA PRO A 275 48.89 -3.38 -2.63
C PRO A 275 48.68 -2.21 -1.66
N GLN A 276 49.03 -1.01 -2.11
CA GLN A 276 49.00 0.22 -1.31
C GLN A 276 47.60 0.85 -1.27
N THR A 277 47.23 1.38 -0.11
CA THR A 277 46.06 2.27 0.07
C THR A 277 46.28 3.61 -0.66
N PRO A 278 45.28 4.17 -1.35
CA PRO A 278 45.40 5.48 -1.96
C PRO A 278 45.53 6.58 -0.89
N ALA A 279 46.52 7.46 -1.05
CA ALA A 279 46.75 8.58 -0.16
C ALA A 279 45.74 9.72 -0.40
N MET A 280 45.41 10.47 0.67
CA MET A 280 44.62 11.69 0.54
C MET A 280 45.41 12.79 -0.20
N PRO A 281 44.78 13.62 -1.04
CA PRO A 281 45.46 14.71 -1.72
C PRO A 281 45.82 15.83 -0.74
N VAL A 282 47.06 16.32 -0.84
CA VAL A 282 47.53 17.51 -0.11
C VAL A 282 46.96 18.77 -0.76
N LEU A 283 46.48 19.71 0.05
CA LEU A 283 46.05 21.04 -0.40
C LEU A 283 47.25 21.84 -0.89
N ILE A 284 47.29 22.14 -2.19
CA ILE A 284 48.26 23.05 -2.80
C ILE A 284 47.64 24.47 -2.81
N THR A 285 48.20 25.40 -2.05
CA THR A 285 47.76 26.80 -2.01
C THR A 285 48.56 27.65 -3.02
N ASP A 286 48.42 27.34 -4.31
CA ASP A 286 48.86 28.20 -5.40
C ASP A 286 47.78 28.21 -6.49
N LEU A 287 46.95 29.26 -6.49
CA LEU A 287 45.94 29.51 -7.51
C LEU A 287 46.60 30.30 -8.65
N PRO A 288 46.80 29.72 -9.85
CA PRO A 288 47.36 30.47 -10.97
C PRO A 288 46.29 31.43 -11.51
N LEU A 289 46.45 32.73 -11.20
CA LEU A 289 45.64 33.85 -11.68
C LEU A 289 45.75 34.03 -13.21
N HIS A 290 45.17 33.11 -13.98
CA HIS A 290 44.90 33.30 -15.39
C HIS A 290 43.56 34.01 -15.55
N GLN A 291 43.61 35.25 -16.04
CA GLN A 291 42.41 35.99 -16.42
C GLN A 291 41.71 35.25 -17.57
N ALA A 292 40.44 34.91 -17.38
CA ALA A 292 39.63 34.28 -18.41
C ALA A 292 39.34 35.28 -19.54
N SER A 293 40.09 35.17 -20.64
CA SER A 293 39.78 35.91 -21.88
C SER A 293 38.60 35.24 -22.59
N VAL A 294 37.41 35.84 -22.48
CA VAL A 294 36.22 35.38 -23.19
C VAL A 294 36.38 35.69 -24.68
N LYS A 295 36.83 34.69 -25.43
CA LYS A 295 36.77 34.71 -26.89
C LYS A 295 35.30 34.62 -27.31
N ALA A 296 34.73 35.77 -27.70
CA ALA A 296 33.38 35.81 -28.24
C ALA A 296 33.30 35.00 -29.54
N GLU A 297 32.56 33.89 -29.51
CA GLU A 297 32.11 33.23 -30.73
C GLU A 297 31.05 34.08 -31.44
N PRO A 298 31.01 34.07 -32.78
CA PRO A 298 30.15 34.98 -33.53
C PRO A 298 28.68 34.66 -33.27
N VAL A 299 27.92 35.70 -32.95
CA VAL A 299 26.46 35.65 -32.80
C VAL A 299 25.85 35.17 -34.11
N VAL A 300 25.47 33.89 -34.16
CA VAL A 300 24.53 33.38 -35.15
C VAL A 300 23.21 34.09 -34.85
N LYS A 301 22.78 34.98 -35.75
CA LYS A 301 21.42 35.51 -35.74
C LYS A 301 20.47 34.33 -35.98
N GLU A 302 19.85 33.85 -34.93
CA GLU A 302 18.69 32.99 -35.07
C GLU A 302 17.56 33.81 -35.71
N GLU A 303 17.09 33.38 -36.87
CA GLU A 303 15.99 34.04 -37.56
C GLU A 303 14.73 33.95 -36.70
N GLU A 304 14.20 35.10 -36.27
CA GLU A 304 12.84 35.20 -35.74
C GLU A 304 11.83 34.82 -36.83
N LYS A 305 11.57 33.51 -36.95
CA LYS A 305 10.35 33.03 -37.61
C LYS A 305 9.18 33.54 -36.77
N PRO A 306 8.21 34.24 -37.38
CA PRO A 306 7.15 34.90 -36.61
C PRO A 306 6.39 33.86 -35.81
N VAL A 307 6.09 34.20 -34.55
CA VAL A 307 5.28 33.38 -33.65
C VAL A 307 3.91 33.17 -34.28
N VAL A 308 3.75 32.04 -34.96
CA VAL A 308 2.44 31.57 -35.39
C VAL A 308 1.65 31.31 -34.13
N ILE A 309 0.62 32.12 -33.90
CA ILE A 309 -0.35 31.94 -32.83
C ILE A 309 -1.09 30.62 -33.14
N ALA A 310 -0.53 29.51 -32.65
CA ALA A 310 -1.10 28.19 -32.80
C ALA A 310 -2.47 28.22 -32.13
N VAL A 311 -3.52 28.14 -32.95
CA VAL A 311 -4.92 28.16 -32.50
C VAL A 311 -5.09 27.00 -31.53
N ILE A 312 -5.22 27.32 -30.23
CA ILE A 312 -5.42 26.33 -29.18
C ILE A 312 -6.70 25.56 -29.55
N PRO A 313 -6.64 24.23 -29.74
CA PRO A 313 -7.83 23.46 -30.06
C PRO A 313 -8.83 23.62 -28.91
N LYS A 314 -10.10 23.96 -29.20
CA LYS A 314 -11.13 24.17 -28.17
C LYS A 314 -11.34 22.95 -27.25
N ASP A 315 -11.02 21.76 -27.76
CA ASP A 315 -11.12 20.49 -27.05
C ASP A 315 -9.82 20.06 -26.35
N ALA A 316 -8.75 20.85 -26.42
CA ALA A 316 -7.48 20.50 -25.78
C ALA A 316 -7.58 20.59 -24.25
N LEU A 317 -6.87 19.71 -23.53
CA LEU A 317 -6.67 19.85 -22.10
C LEU A 317 -5.73 21.04 -21.84
N VAL A 318 -6.27 22.12 -21.27
CA VAL A 318 -5.49 23.30 -20.84
C VAL A 318 -5.33 23.25 -19.32
N MET A 319 -4.10 23.22 -18.85
CA MET A 319 -3.74 23.24 -17.43
C MET A 319 -3.71 24.70 -16.96
N ASP A 320 -4.85 25.20 -16.48
CA ASP A 320 -5.00 26.60 -16.08
C ASP A 320 -3.97 27.02 -15.01
N ALA A 321 -3.21 28.07 -15.28
CA ALA A 321 -2.06 28.46 -14.47
C ALA A 321 -2.43 28.95 -13.06
N ASP A 322 -3.57 29.63 -12.92
CA ASP A 322 -4.03 30.13 -11.63
C ASP A 322 -4.64 29.00 -10.80
N GLN A 323 -5.35 28.06 -11.43
CA GLN A 323 -5.79 26.83 -10.78
C GLN A 323 -4.61 25.97 -10.32
N MET A 324 -3.56 25.80 -11.15
CA MET A 324 -2.35 25.08 -10.77
C MET A 324 -1.65 25.71 -9.56
N ARG A 325 -1.48 27.04 -9.56
CA ARG A 325 -0.93 27.79 -8.41
C ARG A 325 -1.78 27.66 -7.15
N ALA A 326 -3.11 27.59 -7.31
CA ALA A 326 -4.05 27.37 -6.21
C ALA A 326 -4.15 25.88 -5.77
N GLY A 327 -3.40 24.96 -6.37
CA GLY A 327 -3.47 23.53 -6.06
C GLY A 327 -4.79 22.85 -6.49
N THR A 328 -5.51 23.45 -7.44
CA THR A 328 -6.83 22.96 -7.90
C THR A 328 -6.77 22.42 -9.32
N THR A 329 -7.65 21.47 -9.62
CA THR A 329 -7.67 20.70 -10.88
C THR A 329 -9.03 20.77 -11.58
N ARG A 330 -9.80 21.86 -11.38
CA ARG A 330 -11.17 21.97 -11.93
C ARG A 330 -11.19 21.91 -13.46
N PHE A 331 -10.12 22.36 -14.12
CA PHE A 331 -9.92 22.24 -15.56
C PHE A 331 -9.99 20.79 -16.09
N LEU A 332 -9.77 19.78 -15.25
CA LEU A 332 -9.86 18.36 -15.60
C LEU A 332 -11.29 17.79 -15.47
N ASN A 333 -12.24 18.51 -14.88
CA ASN A 333 -13.61 18.03 -14.73
C ASN A 333 -14.30 17.91 -16.11
N GLY A 334 -14.81 16.71 -16.41
CA GLY A 334 -15.56 16.41 -17.63
C GLY A 334 -15.24 15.04 -18.23
N ASN A 335 -15.69 14.87 -19.47
CA ASN A 335 -15.45 13.67 -20.28
C ASN A 335 -14.28 13.91 -21.24
N TRP A 336 -13.33 13.00 -21.25
CA TRP A 336 -12.10 13.08 -22.03
C TRP A 336 -11.83 11.80 -22.82
N ARG A 337 -11.15 11.95 -23.95
CA ARG A 337 -10.59 10.87 -24.75
C ARG A 337 -9.09 11.05 -24.82
N ALA A 338 -8.33 10.12 -24.24
CA ALA A 338 -6.91 10.02 -24.48
C ALA A 338 -6.69 9.24 -25.78
N GLN A 339 -5.93 9.84 -26.69
CA GLN A 339 -5.41 9.20 -27.89
C GLN A 339 -3.91 9.02 -27.68
N MET A 340 -3.42 7.78 -27.70
CA MET A 340 -2.00 7.48 -27.60
C MET A 340 -1.40 7.45 -29.01
N ASP A 341 -0.18 7.97 -29.18
CA ASP A 341 0.50 7.99 -30.48
C ASP A 341 1.21 6.66 -30.77
N ILE A 342 0.54 5.53 -30.47
CA ILE A 342 0.96 4.17 -30.82
C ILE A 342 -0.17 3.49 -31.60
N SER A 343 0.14 3.08 -32.82
CA SER A 343 -0.59 2.04 -33.53
C SER A 343 -0.13 0.67 -33.04
N ASP A 344 -1.04 -0.16 -32.53
CA ASP A 344 -0.75 -1.57 -32.26
C ASP A 344 -0.35 -2.28 -33.57
N ALA A 345 0.70 -3.09 -33.53
CA ALA A 345 1.20 -3.82 -34.69
C ALA A 345 0.22 -4.90 -35.20
N HIS A 346 -0.73 -5.34 -34.35
CA HIS A 346 -1.77 -6.29 -34.75
C HIS A 346 -3.04 -5.59 -35.27
N THR A 347 -3.48 -4.52 -34.59
CA THR A 347 -4.77 -3.85 -34.88
C THR A 347 -4.68 -2.66 -35.83
N GLY A 348 -3.50 -2.04 -35.98
CA GLY A 348 -3.30 -0.79 -36.73
C GLY A 348 -4.04 0.43 -36.17
N LYS A 349 -4.66 0.33 -34.99
CA LYS A 349 -5.49 1.37 -34.36
C LYS A 349 -5.02 1.63 -32.93
N ALA A 350 -4.79 2.90 -32.60
CA ALA A 350 -4.47 3.30 -31.24
C ALA A 350 -5.65 3.01 -30.28
N PRO A 351 -5.42 2.40 -29.11
CA PRO A 351 -6.47 2.19 -28.12
C PRO A 351 -6.99 3.53 -27.60
N SER A 352 -8.27 3.84 -27.83
CA SER A 352 -8.87 5.08 -27.31
C SER A 352 -9.38 4.87 -25.88
N LEU A 353 -8.70 5.44 -24.89
CA LEU A 353 -9.15 5.44 -23.50
C LEU A 353 -10.15 6.58 -23.29
N ARG A 354 -11.34 6.28 -22.76
CA ARG A 354 -12.33 7.29 -22.38
C ARG A 354 -12.33 7.47 -20.87
N TYR A 355 -12.18 8.71 -20.42
CA TYR A 355 -12.16 9.10 -19.02
C TYR A 355 -13.38 9.97 -18.71
N GLN A 356 -13.99 9.75 -17.55
CA GLN A 356 -14.98 10.64 -16.97
C GLN A 356 -14.46 11.02 -15.58
N ILE A 357 -14.07 12.28 -15.39
CA ILE A 357 -13.40 12.77 -14.18
C ILE A 357 -14.22 13.91 -13.57
N GLN A 358 -14.42 13.86 -12.26
CA GLN A 358 -15.08 14.89 -11.48
C GLN A 358 -14.46 14.94 -10.08
N ASN A 359 -13.97 16.13 -9.67
CA ASN A 359 -13.39 16.37 -8.34
C ASN A 359 -12.31 15.34 -7.97
N ASN A 360 -11.32 15.18 -8.86
CA ASN A 360 -10.18 14.26 -8.73
C ASN A 360 -10.48 12.75 -8.67
N LYS A 361 -11.74 12.34 -8.85
CA LYS A 361 -12.16 10.95 -8.95
C LYS A 361 -12.80 10.71 -10.32
N GLY A 362 -12.66 9.51 -10.85
CA GLY A 362 -13.24 9.21 -12.15
C GLY A 362 -13.30 7.72 -12.49
N ALA A 363 -13.82 7.44 -13.67
CA ALA A 363 -13.79 6.12 -14.28
C ALA A 363 -13.11 6.18 -15.64
N VAL A 364 -12.32 5.16 -15.96
CA VAL A 364 -11.79 4.94 -17.30
C VAL A 364 -12.49 3.74 -17.94
N ARG A 365 -12.83 3.87 -19.22
CA ARG A 365 -13.39 2.83 -20.07
C ARG A 365 -12.52 2.65 -21.31
N LEU A 366 -12.00 1.45 -21.47
CA LEU A 366 -11.37 0.98 -22.70
C LEU A 366 -12.32 0.02 -23.43
N VAL A 367 -12.25 0.01 -24.76
CA VAL A 367 -12.86 -1.04 -25.59
C VAL A 367 -11.73 -1.66 -26.41
N ARG A 368 -11.56 -2.97 -26.30
CA ARG A 368 -10.60 -3.76 -27.08
C ARG A 368 -11.30 -4.39 -28.29
N GLU A 369 -10.52 -5.00 -29.18
CA GLU A 369 -10.99 -6.01 -30.14
C GLU A 369 -11.98 -7.00 -29.51
N GLY A 370 -12.95 -7.48 -30.30
CA GLY A 370 -14.03 -8.35 -29.80
C GLY A 370 -15.09 -7.62 -28.96
N ASN A 371 -15.12 -6.28 -28.96
CA ASN A 371 -16.02 -5.45 -28.14
C ASN A 371 -15.86 -5.64 -26.62
N ILE A 372 -14.74 -6.20 -26.16
CA ILE A 372 -14.46 -6.41 -24.74
C ILE A 372 -14.30 -5.05 -24.06
N VAL A 373 -15.10 -4.80 -23.02
CA VAL A 373 -15.13 -3.53 -22.30
C VAL A 373 -14.38 -3.67 -20.99
N CYS A 374 -13.29 -2.92 -20.83
CA CYS A 374 -12.53 -2.87 -19.57
C CYS A 374 -12.84 -1.56 -18.82
N LYS A 375 -13.12 -1.67 -17.52
CA LYS A 375 -13.43 -0.54 -16.64
C LYS A 375 -12.52 -0.51 -15.41
N ALA A 376 -12.12 0.68 -14.97
CA ALA A 376 -11.50 0.89 -13.67
C ALA A 376 -11.87 2.25 -13.06
N ALA A 377 -11.75 2.36 -11.73
CA ALA A 377 -11.75 3.64 -11.04
C ALA A 377 -10.36 4.28 -11.14
N VAL A 378 -10.33 5.57 -11.47
CA VAL A 378 -9.11 6.39 -11.60
C VAL A 378 -9.17 7.61 -10.69
N PHE A 379 -7.99 8.08 -10.31
CA PHE A 379 -7.79 9.19 -9.40
C PHE A 379 -6.77 10.12 -10.05
N SER A 380 -7.04 11.42 -10.02
CA SER A 380 -6.14 12.44 -10.52
C SER A 380 -5.68 13.36 -9.40
N GLY A 381 -4.46 13.88 -9.50
CA GLY A 381 -3.91 14.82 -8.53
C GLY A 381 -2.86 15.71 -9.17
N LEU A 382 -2.77 16.96 -8.73
CA LEU A 382 -1.70 17.86 -9.10
C LEU A 382 -0.60 17.75 -8.05
N HIS A 383 0.61 17.39 -8.48
CA HIS A 383 1.77 17.30 -7.61
C HIS A 383 2.45 18.67 -7.44
N GLN A 384 3.26 18.84 -6.39
CA GLN A 384 3.83 20.15 -5.99
C GLN A 384 4.73 20.80 -7.06
N ASN A 385 5.25 20.00 -7.99
CA ASN A 385 6.04 20.43 -9.14
C ASN A 385 5.19 20.91 -10.35
N GLY A 386 3.86 20.98 -10.21
CA GLY A 386 2.94 21.35 -11.30
C GLY A 386 2.62 20.20 -12.28
N GLU A 387 3.01 18.97 -11.96
CA GLU A 387 2.74 17.78 -12.77
C GLU A 387 1.37 17.19 -12.38
N LEU A 388 0.47 17.09 -13.35
CA LEU A 388 -0.82 16.43 -13.16
C LEU A 388 -0.64 14.92 -13.39
N MET A 389 -0.98 14.11 -12.40
CA MET A 389 -0.93 12.66 -12.47
C MET A 389 -2.34 12.07 -12.49
N ILE A 390 -2.55 11.01 -13.28
CA ILE A 390 -3.79 10.21 -13.29
C ILE A 390 -3.41 8.73 -13.16
N LYS A 391 -3.84 8.11 -12.05
CA LYS A 391 -3.54 6.72 -11.68
C LYS A 391 -4.81 5.90 -11.54
N SER A 392 -4.74 4.60 -11.82
CA SER A 392 -5.77 3.63 -11.43
C SER A 392 -5.39 2.95 -10.13
N ARG A 393 -6.38 2.56 -9.30
CA ARG A 393 -6.12 1.76 -8.06
C ARG A 393 -5.79 0.29 -8.32
N GLY A 394 -5.77 -0.13 -9.59
CA GLY A 394 -5.41 -1.47 -10.01
C GLY A 394 -5.74 -1.70 -11.49
N ASN A 395 -5.60 -2.94 -11.93
CA ASN A 395 -5.92 -3.34 -13.30
C ASN A 395 -7.43 -3.19 -13.59
N ALA A 396 -7.77 -2.78 -14.81
CA ALA A 396 -9.14 -2.73 -15.27
C ALA A 396 -9.75 -4.13 -15.34
N GLN A 397 -11.00 -4.25 -14.89
CA GLN A 397 -11.77 -5.47 -15.03
C GLN A 397 -12.47 -5.45 -16.40
N CYS A 398 -12.23 -6.48 -17.19
CA CYS A 398 -12.77 -6.64 -18.53
C CYS A 398 -13.98 -7.59 -18.52
N SER A 399 -14.88 -7.44 -19.50
CA SER A 399 -16.13 -8.21 -19.59
C SER A 399 -15.95 -9.71 -19.85
N ASP A 400 -14.75 -10.13 -20.25
CA ASP A 400 -14.29 -11.52 -20.39
C ASP A 400 -13.72 -12.10 -19.08
N GLY A 401 -13.75 -11.34 -17.98
CA GLY A 401 -13.14 -11.71 -16.69
C GLY A 401 -11.63 -11.44 -16.61
N ALA A 402 -10.99 -11.00 -17.71
CA ALA A 402 -9.58 -10.68 -17.72
C ALA A 402 -9.28 -9.38 -16.95
N ARG A 403 -8.02 -9.21 -16.56
CA ARG A 403 -7.50 -7.99 -15.93
C ARG A 403 -6.54 -7.31 -16.90
N TYR A 404 -6.78 -6.04 -17.22
CA TYR A 404 -5.94 -5.26 -18.12
C TYR A 404 -5.12 -4.20 -17.37
N PRO A 405 -3.78 -4.15 -17.50
CA PRO A 405 -2.99 -3.07 -16.92
C PRO A 405 -3.34 -1.75 -17.63
N LEU A 406 -3.64 -0.73 -16.83
CA LEU A 406 -3.85 0.64 -17.32
C LEU A 406 -2.56 1.44 -17.15
N PRO A 407 -2.22 2.33 -18.09
CA PRO A 407 -1.07 3.20 -17.93
C PRO A 407 -1.33 4.24 -16.84
N GLU A 408 -0.26 4.61 -16.14
CA GLU A 408 -0.18 5.84 -15.38
C GLU A 408 0.01 7.01 -16.34
N ILE A 409 -0.78 8.08 -16.21
CA ILE A 409 -0.64 9.26 -17.06
C ILE A 409 -0.02 10.40 -16.26
N SER A 410 1.06 10.98 -16.79
CA SER A 410 1.60 12.28 -16.37
C SER A 410 1.27 13.34 -17.43
N CYS A 411 0.97 14.56 -17.00
CA CYS A 411 0.75 15.72 -17.84
C CYS A 411 1.50 16.94 -17.26
N LYS A 412 2.19 17.68 -18.13
CA LYS A 412 2.90 18.92 -17.79
C LYS A 412 2.38 20.08 -18.64
N PRO A 413 2.36 21.32 -18.11
CA PRO A 413 1.98 22.48 -18.91
C PRO A 413 3.02 22.74 -20.00
N GLY A 414 2.60 22.69 -21.25
CA GLY A 414 3.40 23.07 -22.41
C GLY A 414 3.06 24.48 -22.89
N ASN A 415 3.31 24.73 -24.18
CA ASN A 415 3.04 26.02 -24.82
C ASN A 415 1.57 26.43 -24.63
N SER A 416 1.35 27.70 -24.27
CA SER A 416 0.02 28.26 -23.99
C SER A 416 -0.79 27.46 -22.96
N ASN A 417 -0.13 26.84 -21.98
CA ASN A 417 -0.72 25.98 -20.94
C ASN A 417 -1.41 24.70 -21.47
N VAL A 418 -1.23 24.33 -22.73
CA VAL A 418 -1.75 23.06 -23.27
C VAL A 418 -0.99 21.90 -22.63
N ALA A 419 -1.72 20.90 -22.13
CA ALA A 419 -1.14 19.75 -21.45
C ALA A 419 -0.35 18.86 -22.43
N VAL A 420 0.93 18.66 -22.14
CA VAL A 420 1.78 17.65 -22.80
C VAL A 420 1.78 16.43 -21.90
N CYS A 421 1.21 15.33 -22.38
CA CYS A 421 0.95 14.14 -21.55
C CYS A 421 1.68 12.89 -22.06
N THR A 422 2.03 12.01 -21.14
CA THR A 422 2.64 10.70 -21.40
C THR A 422 1.94 9.60 -20.60
N ALA A 423 1.79 8.43 -21.22
CA ALA A 423 1.31 7.20 -20.60
C ALA A 423 2.50 6.27 -20.33
N ARG A 424 2.62 5.82 -19.09
CA ARG A 424 3.63 4.86 -18.64
C ARG A 424 2.95 3.53 -18.33
N PHE A 425 3.29 2.49 -19.09
CA PHE A 425 2.77 1.13 -18.86
C PHE A 425 3.70 0.32 -17.94
N ASP A 426 5.00 0.55 -18.03
CA ASP A 426 6.05 -0.08 -17.22
C ASP A 426 7.26 0.88 -17.10
N ALA A 427 8.39 0.42 -16.55
CA ALA A 427 9.59 1.24 -16.35
C ALA A 427 10.32 1.67 -17.64
N ARG A 428 10.01 1.08 -18.80
CA ARG A 428 10.67 1.30 -20.10
C ARG A 428 9.69 1.82 -21.17
N THR A 429 8.41 1.49 -21.07
CA THR A 429 7.37 1.86 -22.03
C THR A 429 6.67 3.16 -21.62
N VAL A 430 7.18 4.28 -22.12
CA VAL A 430 6.57 5.62 -22.01
C VAL A 430 6.11 6.08 -23.39
N VAL A 431 4.87 6.56 -23.48
CA VAL A 431 4.14 6.80 -24.73
C VAL A 431 3.53 8.21 -24.71
N PRO A 432 3.78 9.08 -25.70
CA PRO A 432 3.07 10.36 -25.78
C PRO A 432 1.58 10.15 -26.04
N LEU A 433 0.74 10.98 -25.41
CA LEU A 433 -0.71 10.97 -25.60
C LEU A 433 -1.29 12.38 -25.63
N THR A 434 -2.37 12.51 -26.40
CA THR A 434 -3.17 13.74 -26.47
C THR A 434 -4.52 13.52 -25.79
N PHE A 435 -4.86 14.37 -24.81
CA PHE A 435 -6.22 14.47 -24.28
C PHE A 435 -7.09 15.40 -25.12
N LYS A 436 -8.27 14.92 -25.49
CA LYS A 436 -9.33 15.72 -26.13
C LYS A 436 -10.62 15.62 -25.34
N LYS A 437 -11.27 16.74 -25.06
CA LYS A 437 -12.57 16.81 -24.40
C LYS A 437 -13.64 16.20 -25.32
N THR A 438 -14.61 15.48 -24.76
CA THR A 438 -15.69 14.86 -25.54
C THR A 438 -17.05 15.20 -24.94
N GLY A 439 -17.76 16.12 -25.58
CA GLY A 439 -18.92 16.79 -25.01
C GLY A 439 -18.49 18.13 -24.42
N ALA A 440 -18.84 19.19 -25.15
CA ALA A 440 -18.80 20.57 -24.70
C ALA A 440 -20.23 21.02 -24.38
#